data_AF-A0AAD8UMH2-F1
#
_entry.id   AF-A0AAD8UMH2-F1
#
_cell.length_a   1.000
_cell.length_b   1.000
_cell.length_c   1.000
_cell.angle_alpha   90.00
_cell.angle_beta   90.00
_cell.angle_gamma   90.00
#
_symmetry.space_group_name_H-M   'P 1'
#
loop_
_entity.id
_entity.type
_entity.pdbx_description
1 polymer ?
#
loop_
_entity_poly.entity_id
_entity_poly.type
_entity_poly.pdbx_seq_one_letter_code
_entity_poly.pdbx_strand_id
1 'polypeptide(L)'
;MRLTLICGHLMKYTILRSFCVAMKLYNSLIERLFIPLSSYHHTHHNINKQTSSLSAFHLSYFSFPCLLCQLGYLACHSYSNKIYQVIKMYTSAVLSSILFSAAALAAPTTNPNHPSSSATISTQTDSSSIDNVLPPIVPVNTRAGNADLITKLMTAPTQQERVRLLNQPGDFVFDFNDSGAPEGSESRGKGGFSTSATAKTFPALIGNGAAMTLGFLGPCGMNTAHVHNRATELNVIVKGRLVTNFVVENGLDPIANTMETYQMSVFPQGAIHQEFNPDCEDAVFVAGFNNVDPGVEQVAQAFFNLRPDVVSATLGGVQTIDGADLESFRKHIPANIALGIDACLNKCGIKRNAKRDLNEIFGAPEN
;
A
#
# COMPACT_ATOMS: atom_id res chain seq x y z
N MET A 1 41.32 29.61 -6.56
CA MET A 1 40.27 29.41 -7.59
C MET A 1 40.85 29.06 -8.99
N ARG A 2 41.83 28.14 -9.10
CA ARG A 2 42.39 27.69 -10.40
C ARG A 2 42.52 26.16 -10.59
N LEU A 3 42.47 25.35 -9.52
CA LEU A 3 42.51 23.88 -9.62
C LEU A 3 41.18 23.27 -10.08
N THR A 4 40.05 23.87 -9.73
CA THR A 4 38.70 23.31 -9.97
C THR A 4 38.30 23.26 -11.44
N LEU A 5 38.81 24.17 -12.29
CA LEU A 5 38.53 24.17 -13.73
C LEU A 5 39.26 23.04 -14.49
N ILE A 6 40.43 22.62 -14.01
CA ILE A 6 41.27 21.61 -14.69
C ILE A 6 40.64 20.21 -14.53
N CYS A 7 40.12 19.88 -13.34
CA CYS A 7 39.43 18.62 -13.08
C CYS A 7 38.16 18.47 -13.94
N GLY A 8 37.39 19.54 -14.12
CA GLY A 8 36.18 19.54 -14.96
C GLY A 8 36.45 19.33 -16.46
N HIS A 9 37.62 19.71 -16.97
CA HIS A 9 38.01 19.45 -18.36
C HIS A 9 38.50 18.01 -18.58
N LEU A 10 39.32 17.47 -17.68
CA LEU A 10 39.76 16.07 -17.76
C LEU A 10 38.57 15.10 -17.74
N MET A 11 37.63 15.31 -16.82
CA MET A 11 36.49 14.41 -16.63
C MET A 11 35.54 14.36 -17.84
N LYS A 12 35.35 15.48 -18.56
CA LYS A 12 34.62 15.51 -19.84
C LYS A 12 35.31 14.69 -20.93
N TYR A 13 36.64 14.76 -21.03
CA TYR A 13 37.41 14.02 -22.04
C TYR A 13 37.40 12.50 -21.81
N THR A 14 37.46 12.05 -20.56
CA THR A 14 37.39 10.61 -20.24
C THR A 14 36.03 10.02 -20.60
N ILE A 15 34.93 10.71 -20.28
CA ILE A 15 33.56 10.26 -20.59
C ILE A 15 33.34 10.18 -22.12
N LEU A 16 33.80 11.19 -22.89
CA LEU A 16 33.68 11.19 -24.35
C LEU A 16 34.47 10.04 -25.01
N ARG A 17 35.66 9.70 -24.49
CA ARG A 17 36.44 8.55 -24.98
C ARG A 17 35.73 7.23 -24.73
N SER A 18 35.19 7.01 -23.52
CA SER A 18 34.44 5.79 -23.20
C SER A 18 33.21 5.62 -24.10
N PHE A 19 32.50 6.71 -24.41
CA PHE A 19 31.35 6.70 -25.33
C PHE A 19 31.74 6.30 -26.77
N CYS A 20 32.84 6.86 -27.29
CA CYS A 20 33.36 6.47 -28.62
C CYS A 20 33.80 5.00 -28.71
N VAL A 21 34.38 4.46 -27.63
CA VAL A 21 34.80 3.05 -27.58
C VAL A 21 33.57 2.12 -27.55
N ALA A 22 32.54 2.47 -26.76
CA ALA A 22 31.28 1.72 -26.71
C ALA A 22 30.57 1.68 -28.08
N MET A 23 30.49 2.81 -28.80
CA MET A 23 29.92 2.85 -30.15
C MET A 23 30.69 1.98 -31.16
N LYS A 24 32.03 1.94 -31.10
CA LYS A 24 32.84 1.07 -31.97
C LYS A 24 32.62 -0.41 -31.69
N LEU A 25 32.49 -0.80 -30.41
CA LEU A 25 32.17 -2.17 -30.02
C LEU A 25 30.75 -2.58 -30.47
N TYR A 26 29.79 -1.67 -30.37
CA TYR A 26 28.41 -1.91 -30.79
C TYR A 26 28.27 -2.13 -32.30
N ASN A 27 28.90 -1.29 -33.14
CA ASN A 27 28.92 -1.52 -34.60
C ASN A 27 29.61 -2.83 -34.97
N SER A 28 30.73 -3.18 -34.32
CA SER A 28 31.43 -4.45 -34.56
C SER A 28 30.62 -5.68 -34.15
N LEU A 29 29.64 -5.54 -33.26
CA LEU A 29 28.69 -6.60 -32.88
C LEU A 29 27.57 -6.74 -33.91
N ILE A 30 27.05 -5.64 -34.44
CA ILE A 30 26.00 -5.67 -35.47
C ILE A 30 26.51 -6.29 -36.79
N GLU A 31 27.73 -5.96 -37.23
CA GLU A 31 28.32 -6.58 -38.43
C GLU A 31 28.60 -8.09 -38.27
N ARG A 32 28.75 -8.59 -37.04
CA ARG A 32 28.96 -10.03 -36.76
C ARG A 32 27.67 -10.83 -36.59
N LEU A 33 26.52 -10.16 -36.43
CA LEU A 33 25.20 -10.79 -36.26
C LEU A 33 24.44 -10.97 -37.59
N PHE A 34 24.90 -10.35 -38.69
CA PHE A 34 24.28 -10.46 -40.01
C PHE A 34 25.20 -11.18 -41.02
N ILE A 35 25.28 -12.51 -40.90
CA ILE A 35 25.80 -13.38 -41.97
C ILE A 35 24.63 -13.73 -42.92
N PRO A 36 24.72 -13.47 -44.24
CA PRO A 36 23.65 -13.80 -45.17
C PRO A 36 23.62 -15.31 -45.48
N LEU A 37 22.57 -15.99 -45.04
CA LEU A 37 22.25 -17.35 -45.49
C LEU A 37 21.76 -17.32 -46.95
N SER A 38 22.67 -17.57 -47.89
CA SER A 38 22.37 -17.81 -49.29
C SER A 38 22.97 -19.13 -49.75
N SER A 39 22.15 -20.17 -49.82
CA SER A 39 22.20 -21.29 -50.80
C SER A 39 21.42 -22.52 -50.28
N TYR A 40 20.20 -22.71 -50.76
CA TYR A 40 19.70 -24.05 -51.12
C TYR A 40 18.56 -23.90 -52.14
N HIS A 41 18.54 -24.76 -53.17
CA HIS A 41 17.65 -24.65 -54.33
C HIS A 41 17.11 -26.03 -54.71
N HIS A 42 15.93 -26.09 -55.34
CA HIS A 42 15.23 -27.29 -55.85
C HIS A 42 14.75 -28.30 -54.79
N THR A 43 13.65 -29.07 -54.90
CA THR A 43 12.47 -29.19 -55.81
C THR A 43 11.44 -30.12 -55.08
N HIS A 44 10.15 -30.28 -55.41
CA HIS A 44 9.20 -29.77 -56.42
C HIS A 44 7.77 -30.05 -55.92
N HIS A 45 6.75 -29.23 -56.23
CA HIS A 45 5.51 -29.67 -56.95
C HIS A 45 4.50 -28.54 -57.21
N ASN A 46 3.74 -28.70 -58.30
CA ASN A 46 2.69 -27.79 -58.82
C ASN A 46 1.35 -27.87 -58.07
N ILE A 47 0.56 -26.78 -58.10
CA ILE A 47 -0.73 -26.71 -58.84
C ILE A 47 -1.31 -25.26 -58.85
N ASN A 48 -1.49 -24.73 -60.06
CA ASN A 48 -2.44 -23.68 -60.56
C ASN A 48 -3.04 -22.63 -59.58
N LYS A 49 -2.69 -21.34 -59.74
CA LYS A 49 -3.32 -20.31 -60.63
C LYS A 49 -4.56 -19.60 -60.06
N GLN A 50 -4.40 -18.32 -59.73
CA GLN A 50 -5.24 -17.27 -60.32
C GLN A 50 -4.47 -15.93 -60.41
N THR A 51 -4.92 -15.05 -61.31
CA THR A 51 -4.15 -13.91 -61.86
C THR A 51 -4.63 -12.54 -61.37
N SER A 52 -3.84 -11.50 -61.67
CA SER A 52 -4.17 -10.05 -61.66
C SER A 52 -4.54 -9.44 -60.29
N SER A 53 -3.76 -8.51 -59.73
CA SER A 53 -3.52 -7.18 -60.34
C SER A 53 -2.17 -6.55 -59.95
N LEU A 54 -1.57 -5.77 -60.86
CA LEU A 54 -0.51 -4.82 -60.53
C LEU A 54 -1.13 -3.44 -60.26
N SER A 55 -0.75 -2.80 -59.16
CA SER A 55 -0.82 -1.35 -59.02
C SER A 55 0.38 -0.82 -58.20
N ALA A 56 0.96 0.25 -58.71
CA ALA A 56 2.24 0.83 -58.34
C ALA A 56 2.49 1.05 -56.84
N PHE A 57 3.70 0.71 -56.39
CA PHE A 57 4.36 1.35 -55.25
C PHE A 57 5.65 2.00 -55.72
N HIS A 58 5.65 3.34 -55.81
CA HIS A 58 6.84 4.14 -56.04
C HIS A 58 7.33 4.74 -54.71
N LEU A 59 8.65 4.88 -54.63
CA LEU A 59 9.48 5.33 -53.49
C LEU A 59 8.89 6.42 -52.58
N SER A 60 9.06 6.23 -51.26
CA SER A 60 9.18 7.32 -50.27
C SER A 60 10.12 6.95 -49.12
N TYR A 61 11.40 6.72 -49.43
CA TYR A 61 12.48 6.69 -48.43
C TYR A 61 12.79 8.12 -47.95
N PHE A 62 12.29 8.54 -46.78
CA PHE A 62 12.90 9.59 -45.94
C PHE A 62 12.29 9.56 -44.53
N SER A 63 13.03 10.06 -43.52
CA SER A 63 12.59 10.29 -42.12
C SER A 63 12.62 9.10 -41.13
N PHE A 64 13.81 8.52 -40.88
CA PHE A 64 14.05 7.64 -39.71
C PHE A 64 15.19 8.01 -38.70
N PRO A 65 15.92 9.15 -38.78
CA PRO A 65 16.94 9.46 -37.76
C PRO A 65 16.42 10.25 -36.52
N CYS A 66 15.16 10.72 -36.52
CA CYS A 66 14.68 11.67 -35.51
C CYS A 66 14.31 11.01 -34.15
N LEU A 67 13.68 9.83 -34.19
CA LEU A 67 13.06 9.22 -32.99
C LEU A 67 14.09 8.71 -31.96
N LEU A 68 15.22 8.16 -32.44
CA LEU A 68 16.32 7.71 -31.58
C LEU A 68 17.02 8.88 -30.88
N CYS A 69 17.08 10.05 -31.52
CA CYS A 69 17.67 11.26 -30.92
C CYS A 69 16.81 11.80 -29.77
N GLN A 70 15.47 11.76 -29.91
CA GLN A 70 14.53 12.17 -28.88
C GLN A 70 14.57 11.26 -27.64
N LEU A 71 14.65 9.93 -27.83
CA LEU A 71 14.79 8.97 -26.73
C LEU A 71 16.13 9.15 -25.96
N GLY A 72 17.22 9.43 -26.67
CA GLY A 72 18.51 9.75 -26.05
C GLY A 72 18.48 11.03 -25.20
N TYR A 73 17.76 12.06 -25.65
CA TYR A 73 17.60 13.32 -24.91
C TYR A 73 16.84 13.13 -23.59
N LEU A 74 15.74 12.37 -23.62
CA LEU A 74 14.93 12.05 -22.43
C LEU A 74 15.72 11.23 -21.39
N ALA A 75 16.47 10.22 -21.84
CA ALA A 75 17.34 9.43 -20.95
C ALA A 75 18.42 10.29 -20.27
N CYS A 76 19.08 11.19 -21.03
CA CYS A 76 20.11 12.08 -20.51
C CYS A 76 19.56 13.09 -19.48
N HIS A 77 18.36 13.64 -19.71
CA HIS A 77 17.73 14.58 -18.79
C HIS A 77 17.29 13.92 -17.47
N SER A 78 16.78 12.68 -17.53
CA SER A 78 16.42 11.89 -16.36
C SER A 78 17.63 11.54 -15.48
N TYR A 79 18.76 11.15 -16.10
CA TYR A 79 19.99 10.82 -15.39
C TYR A 79 20.63 12.05 -14.71
N SER A 80 20.63 13.21 -15.39
CA SER A 80 21.16 14.46 -14.82
C SER A 80 20.39 14.92 -13.57
N ASN A 81 19.06 14.79 -13.58
CA ASN A 81 18.23 15.18 -12.43
C ASN A 81 18.44 14.26 -11.21
N LYS A 82 18.63 12.95 -11.41
CA LYS A 82 18.92 12.02 -10.31
C LYS A 82 20.26 12.34 -9.62
N ILE A 83 21.30 12.65 -10.39
CA ILE A 83 22.61 13.04 -9.83
C ILE A 83 22.51 14.37 -9.05
N TYR A 84 21.75 15.34 -9.58
CA TYR A 84 21.57 16.64 -8.90
C TYR A 84 20.83 16.50 -7.56
N GLN A 85 19.82 15.63 -7.48
CA GLN A 85 19.10 15.37 -6.22
C GLN A 85 19.97 14.66 -5.18
N VAL A 86 20.78 13.68 -5.58
CA VAL A 86 21.72 12.99 -4.67
C VAL A 86 22.74 13.98 -4.10
N ILE A 87 23.33 14.85 -4.93
CA ILE A 87 24.29 15.86 -4.46
C ILE A 87 23.62 16.83 -3.46
N LYS A 88 22.38 17.27 -3.73
CA LYS A 88 21.63 18.19 -2.86
C LYS A 88 21.27 17.55 -1.50
N MET A 89 20.99 16.24 -1.49
CA MET A 89 20.76 15.47 -0.26
C MET A 89 22.02 15.41 0.62
N TYR A 90 23.19 15.11 0.03
CA TYR A 90 24.45 15.05 0.78
C TYR A 90 24.94 16.41 1.28
N THR A 91 24.71 17.52 0.57
CA THR A 91 25.07 18.86 1.08
C THR A 91 24.18 19.33 2.23
N SER A 92 22.98 18.76 2.39
CA SER A 92 22.02 19.17 3.43
C SER A 92 22.27 18.47 4.77
N ALA A 93 22.79 17.23 4.74
CA ALA A 93 23.04 16.42 5.94
C ALA A 93 24.25 16.89 6.78
N VAL A 94 25.18 17.65 6.19
CA VAL A 94 26.45 18.06 6.85
C VAL A 94 26.33 19.38 7.63
N LEU A 95 25.31 20.20 7.35
CA LEU A 95 25.15 21.52 8.00
C LEU A 95 24.37 21.49 9.33
N SER A 96 23.61 20.42 9.60
CA SER A 96 22.74 20.33 10.79
C SER A 96 23.43 19.80 12.04
N SER A 97 24.70 19.39 11.95
CA SER A 97 25.41 18.66 13.03
C SER A 97 26.15 19.55 14.04
N ILE A 98 26.04 20.89 13.97
CA ILE A 98 26.90 21.84 14.70
C ILE A 98 26.13 22.76 15.68
N LEU A 99 24.80 22.69 15.76
CA LEU A 99 23.96 23.68 16.49
C LEU A 99 23.14 23.13 17.68
N PHE A 100 23.55 22.03 18.31
CA PHE A 100 22.93 21.52 19.54
C PHE A 100 23.96 21.15 20.63
N SER A 101 24.54 22.16 21.29
CA SER A 101 25.37 22.00 22.51
C SER A 101 25.54 23.33 23.29
N ALA A 102 24.45 24.01 23.68
CA ALA A 102 24.51 25.17 24.59
C ALA A 102 23.14 25.51 25.23
N ALA A 103 22.61 24.63 26.10
CA ALA A 103 21.47 24.96 26.96
C ALA A 103 21.43 24.05 28.21
N ALA A 104 22.33 24.31 29.15
CA ALA A 104 22.32 23.66 30.48
C ALA A 104 22.65 24.71 31.55
N LEU A 105 22.08 24.50 32.75
CA LEU A 105 22.14 25.35 33.96
C LEU A 105 21.28 26.63 33.95
N ALA A 106 20.07 26.48 34.50
CA ALA A 106 19.45 27.50 35.36
C ALA A 106 18.55 26.79 36.39
N ALA A 107 19.11 26.40 37.54
CA ALA A 107 18.35 25.90 38.68
C ALA A 107 18.15 27.04 39.70
N PRO A 108 16.91 27.37 40.13
CA PRO A 108 16.70 28.42 41.11
C PRO A 108 17.14 27.98 42.52
N THR A 109 18.04 28.75 43.13
CA THR A 109 18.39 28.61 44.54
C THR A 109 17.33 29.26 45.43
N THR A 110 16.79 28.54 46.42
CA THR A 110 15.90 29.11 47.43
C THR A 110 16.72 29.90 48.47
N ASN A 111 16.23 31.10 48.82
CA ASN A 111 16.82 31.93 49.87
C ASN A 111 15.72 32.30 50.90
N PRO A 112 15.81 31.89 52.17
CA PRO A 112 14.77 32.13 53.17
C PRO A 112 15.03 33.41 53.98
N ASN A 113 14.11 34.38 53.99
CA ASN A 113 13.87 35.28 55.14
C ASN A 113 12.67 36.23 54.98
N HIS A 114 11.67 36.07 55.86
CA HIS A 114 10.70 37.08 56.38
C HIS A 114 9.73 37.85 55.44
N PRO A 115 8.65 38.47 55.98
CA PRO A 115 7.84 38.15 57.17
C PRO A 115 6.37 37.80 56.84
N SER A 116 5.66 37.23 57.82
CA SER A 116 4.21 37.01 57.80
C SER A 116 3.39 38.30 57.79
N SER A 117 2.38 38.37 56.92
CA SER A 117 1.27 39.33 57.02
C SER A 117 -0.07 38.64 56.79
N SER A 118 -0.95 38.68 57.78
CA SER A 118 -2.27 38.05 57.73
C SER A 118 -3.19 38.79 56.75
N ALA A 119 -3.60 38.12 55.67
CA ALA A 119 -4.66 38.58 54.80
C ALA A 119 -5.70 37.46 54.65
N THR A 120 -6.95 37.81 54.96
CA THR A 120 -8.24 37.17 54.68
C THR A 120 -8.20 35.83 53.94
N ILE A 121 -8.82 34.81 54.55
CA ILE A 121 -9.23 33.57 53.85
C ILE A 121 -10.33 33.93 52.83
N SER A 122 -9.91 34.41 51.66
CA SER A 122 -10.62 34.05 50.44
C SER A 122 -10.26 32.60 50.14
N THR A 123 -11.26 31.75 49.93
CA THR A 123 -11.07 30.46 49.26
C THR A 123 -10.54 30.72 47.86
N GLN A 124 -9.22 30.77 47.71
CA GLN A 124 -8.61 30.55 46.40
C GLN A 124 -8.94 29.10 46.03
N THR A 125 -9.96 28.93 45.20
CA THR A 125 -10.05 27.76 44.35
C THR A 125 -8.75 27.71 43.56
N ASP A 126 -8.00 26.64 43.74
CA ASP A 126 -6.68 26.43 43.14
C ASP A 126 -6.88 26.33 41.61
N SER A 127 -6.75 27.47 40.93
CA SER A 127 -7.39 27.72 39.63
C SER A 127 -6.52 27.34 38.43
N SER A 128 -5.51 26.51 38.67
CA SER A 128 -4.57 26.02 37.65
C SER A 128 -4.83 24.57 37.24
N SER A 129 -6.11 24.15 37.11
CA SER A 129 -6.39 22.91 36.37
C SER A 129 -5.82 23.04 34.96
N ILE A 130 -5.11 21.99 34.53
CA ILE A 130 -4.53 21.90 33.18
C ILE A 130 -5.60 22.08 32.09
N ASP A 131 -6.84 21.64 32.36
CA ASP A 131 -7.99 21.75 31.47
C ASP A 131 -8.29 23.19 31.01
N ASN A 132 -7.96 24.19 31.85
CA ASN A 132 -8.15 25.60 31.53
C ASN A 132 -7.16 26.13 30.47
N VAL A 133 -6.10 25.37 30.17
CA VAL A 133 -5.00 25.75 29.26
C VAL A 133 -4.96 24.85 28.02
N LEU A 134 -5.64 23.69 28.04
CA LEU A 134 -5.74 22.81 26.90
C LEU A 134 -6.62 23.41 25.78
N PRO A 135 -6.34 23.10 24.49
CA PRO A 135 -7.27 23.37 23.41
C PRO A 135 -8.64 22.72 23.69
N PRO A 136 -9.76 23.34 23.27
CA PRO A 136 -11.08 22.74 23.46
C PRO A 136 -11.19 21.41 22.72
N ILE A 137 -11.90 20.45 23.31
CA ILE A 137 -12.32 19.23 22.60
C ILE A 137 -13.25 19.67 21.46
N VAL A 138 -12.85 19.39 20.22
CA VAL A 138 -13.60 19.78 19.03
C VAL A 138 -14.49 18.63 18.54
N PRO A 139 -15.70 18.90 18.03
CA PRO A 139 -16.52 17.89 17.40
C PRO A 139 -15.80 17.25 16.21
N VAL A 140 -15.88 15.93 16.09
CA VAL A 140 -15.38 15.16 14.95
C VAL A 140 -16.15 15.58 13.70
N ASN A 141 -15.46 16.02 12.65
CA ASN A 141 -16.08 16.44 11.40
C ASN A 141 -15.18 16.07 10.21
N THR A 142 -15.06 14.77 9.91
CA THR A 142 -14.18 14.29 8.83
C THR A 142 -14.58 14.80 7.44
N ARG A 143 -15.84 15.24 7.26
CA ARG A 143 -16.46 15.53 5.96
C ARG A 143 -16.32 14.39 4.94
N ALA A 144 -16.39 13.15 5.44
CA ALA A 144 -16.40 11.92 4.64
C ALA A 144 -17.35 12.00 3.43
N GLY A 145 -16.93 11.43 2.30
CA GLY A 145 -17.75 11.32 1.10
C GLY A 145 -18.05 12.63 0.35
N ASN A 146 -17.63 13.80 0.86
CA ASN A 146 -17.86 15.09 0.20
C ASN A 146 -17.04 15.21 -1.09
N ALA A 147 -17.66 14.90 -2.24
CA ALA A 147 -16.99 14.85 -3.54
C ALA A 147 -16.39 16.20 -3.97
N ASP A 148 -17.06 17.32 -3.69
CA ASP A 148 -16.56 18.66 -4.01
C ASP A 148 -15.30 19.02 -3.22
N LEU A 149 -15.30 18.70 -1.91
CA LEU A 149 -14.14 18.90 -1.06
C LEU A 149 -12.98 18.00 -1.50
N ILE A 150 -13.23 16.71 -1.71
CA ILE A 150 -12.23 15.73 -2.16
C ILE A 150 -11.62 16.18 -3.49
N THR A 151 -12.43 16.61 -4.46
CA THR A 151 -11.96 17.13 -5.75
C THR A 151 -11.03 18.33 -5.56
N LYS A 152 -11.45 19.32 -4.74
CA LYS A 152 -10.62 20.50 -4.44
C LYS A 152 -9.31 20.11 -3.75
N LEU A 153 -9.34 19.20 -2.78
CA LEU A 153 -8.16 18.70 -2.06
C LEU A 153 -7.18 17.97 -3.00
N MET A 154 -7.68 17.12 -3.90
CA MET A 154 -6.85 16.41 -4.88
C MET A 154 -6.22 17.35 -5.92
N THR A 155 -6.94 18.40 -6.33
CA THR A 155 -6.44 19.38 -7.32
C THR A 155 -5.60 20.51 -6.72
N ALA A 156 -5.61 20.70 -5.40
CA ALA A 156 -4.85 21.76 -4.73
C ALA A 156 -3.33 21.51 -4.85
N PRO A 157 -2.55 22.39 -5.52
CA PRO A 157 -1.12 22.18 -5.76
C PRO A 157 -0.28 22.18 -4.48
N THR A 158 -0.69 22.89 -3.42
CA THR A 158 0.09 23.02 -2.19
C THR A 158 -0.63 22.47 -0.95
N GLN A 159 0.14 22.02 0.04
CA GLN A 159 -0.41 21.63 1.34
C GLN A 159 -1.09 22.79 2.06
N GLN A 160 -0.60 24.03 1.85
CA GLN A 160 -1.23 25.23 2.41
C GLN A 160 -2.65 25.44 1.87
N GLU A 161 -2.88 25.21 0.58
CA GLU A 161 -4.23 25.27 -0.01
C GLU A 161 -5.14 24.14 0.46
N ARG A 162 -4.61 22.91 0.62
CA ARG A 162 -5.37 21.83 1.26
C ARG A 162 -5.80 22.17 2.67
N VAL A 163 -4.91 22.73 3.50
CA VAL A 163 -5.25 23.18 4.87
C VAL A 163 -6.25 24.35 4.85
N ARG A 164 -6.23 25.25 3.85
CA ARG A 164 -7.29 26.28 3.71
C ARG A 164 -8.68 25.70 3.37
N LEU A 165 -8.74 24.53 2.73
CA LEU A 165 -9.99 23.80 2.46
C LEU A 165 -10.45 23.00 3.70
N LEU A 166 -9.49 22.60 4.56
CA LEU A 166 -9.69 21.97 5.87
C LEU A 166 -9.77 23.02 6.98
N ASN A 167 -10.81 23.86 6.90
CA ASN A 167 -10.95 25.08 7.70
C ASN A 167 -11.60 24.90 9.08
N GLN A 168 -11.90 23.67 9.51
CA GLN A 168 -12.37 23.38 10.86
C GLN A 168 -11.39 22.45 11.59
N PRO A 169 -11.07 22.66 12.88
CA PRO A 169 -10.17 21.76 13.61
C PRO A 169 -10.64 20.29 13.62
N GLY A 170 -11.96 20.06 13.64
CA GLY A 170 -12.58 18.74 13.54
C GLY A 170 -12.34 18.00 12.23
N ASP A 171 -11.88 18.70 11.17
CA ASP A 171 -11.46 18.08 9.91
C ASP A 171 -10.23 17.18 10.07
N PHE A 172 -9.44 17.41 11.11
CA PHE A 172 -8.20 16.68 11.41
C PHE A 172 -8.37 15.64 12.52
N VAL A 173 -9.61 15.36 12.93
CA VAL A 173 -9.93 14.34 13.94
C VAL A 173 -10.73 13.23 13.27
N PHE A 174 -10.30 11.98 13.49
CA PHE A 174 -11.05 10.79 13.09
C PHE A 174 -11.30 9.95 14.34
N ASP A 175 -12.54 9.50 14.52
CA ASP A 175 -12.93 8.61 15.61
C ASP A 175 -13.09 7.18 15.10
N PHE A 176 -12.37 6.25 15.73
CA PHE A 176 -12.44 4.82 15.44
C PHE A 176 -13.44 4.07 16.34
N ASN A 177 -14.05 4.75 17.32
CA ASN A 177 -15.09 4.14 18.15
C ASN A 177 -16.35 3.86 17.32
N ASP A 178 -16.97 2.71 17.57
CA ASP A 178 -18.19 2.20 16.91
C ASP A 178 -19.30 3.28 16.80
N SER A 179 -19.53 4.05 17.88
CA SER A 179 -20.56 5.10 17.93
C SER A 179 -20.25 6.39 17.16
N GLY A 180 -19.06 6.55 16.59
CA GLY A 180 -18.60 7.79 15.93
C GLY A 180 -18.04 7.62 14.51
N ALA A 181 -17.99 6.37 14.01
CA ALA A 181 -17.39 6.04 12.73
C ALA A 181 -18.13 6.71 11.53
N PRO A 182 -17.43 7.39 10.60
CA PRO A 182 -18.07 7.96 9.41
C PRO A 182 -18.70 6.90 8.50
N GLU A 183 -19.79 7.26 7.81
CA GLU A 183 -20.50 6.34 6.92
C GLU A 183 -19.56 5.73 5.85
N GLY A 184 -19.64 4.39 5.70
CA GLY A 184 -18.81 3.66 4.75
C GLY A 184 -17.33 3.51 5.16
N SER A 185 -16.96 3.84 6.40
CA SER A 185 -15.65 3.48 6.98
C SER A 185 -15.61 2.09 7.59
N GLU A 186 -16.77 1.51 7.91
CA GLU A 186 -16.87 0.23 8.61
C GLU A 186 -17.07 -0.97 7.69
N SER A 187 -16.48 -2.10 8.09
CA SER A 187 -16.77 -3.44 7.58
C SER A 187 -17.11 -4.32 8.77
N ARG A 188 -18.27 -5.00 8.75
CA ARG A 188 -18.77 -5.80 9.88
C ARG A 188 -19.06 -7.24 9.46
N GLY A 189 -18.90 -8.17 10.40
CA GLY A 189 -19.29 -9.56 10.20
C GLY A 189 -19.33 -10.35 11.51
N LYS A 190 -19.45 -11.68 11.41
CA LYS A 190 -19.70 -12.52 12.61
C LYS A 190 -18.51 -12.65 13.56
N GLY A 191 -17.31 -12.28 13.11
CA GLY A 191 -16.10 -12.27 13.94
C GLY A 191 -15.79 -10.92 14.59
N GLY A 192 -16.56 -9.86 14.34
CA GLY A 192 -16.24 -8.50 14.77
C GLY A 192 -16.39 -7.47 13.64
N PHE A 193 -15.64 -6.37 13.73
CA PHE A 193 -15.70 -5.26 12.78
C PHE A 193 -14.34 -4.56 12.60
N SER A 194 -14.23 -3.72 11.57
CA SER A 194 -13.06 -2.88 11.33
C SER A 194 -13.48 -1.50 10.82
N THR A 195 -12.79 -0.45 11.26
CA THR A 195 -13.10 0.95 10.93
C THR A 195 -11.90 1.61 10.25
N SER A 196 -12.10 2.17 9.05
CA SER A 196 -11.03 2.56 8.12
C SER A 196 -11.01 4.07 7.81
N ALA A 197 -9.91 4.73 8.15
CA ALA A 197 -9.60 6.10 7.77
C ALA A 197 -8.80 6.12 6.44
N THR A 198 -9.45 6.56 5.37
CA THR A 198 -8.93 6.60 3.98
C THR A 198 -9.17 7.99 3.37
N ALA A 199 -8.64 8.27 2.18
CA ALA A 199 -8.94 9.52 1.45
C ALA A 199 -10.45 9.82 1.27
N LYS A 200 -11.32 8.80 1.27
CA LYS A 200 -12.77 8.96 1.15
C LYS A 200 -13.45 9.24 2.49
N THR A 201 -13.05 8.53 3.55
CA THR A 201 -13.69 8.57 4.88
C THR A 201 -13.05 9.60 5.81
N PHE A 202 -11.81 10.00 5.51
CA PHE A 202 -11.04 11.05 6.16
C PHE A 202 -10.25 11.87 5.12
N PRO A 203 -10.91 12.76 4.34
CA PRO A 203 -10.30 13.65 3.35
C PRO A 203 -9.03 14.40 3.79
N ALA A 204 -8.83 14.65 5.09
CA ALA A 204 -7.59 15.24 5.60
C ALA A 204 -6.33 14.41 5.31
N LEU A 205 -6.45 13.11 4.99
CA LEU A 205 -5.33 12.28 4.53
C LEU A 205 -4.84 12.64 3.12
N ILE A 206 -5.64 13.32 2.30
CA ILE A 206 -5.28 13.66 0.91
C ILE A 206 -4.01 14.53 0.89
N GLY A 207 -2.96 14.00 0.25
CA GLY A 207 -1.64 14.64 0.17
C GLY A 207 -0.67 14.27 1.31
N ASN A 208 -1.08 13.47 2.30
CA ASN A 208 -0.22 13.01 3.40
C ASN A 208 0.35 11.59 3.20
N GLY A 209 -0.18 10.82 2.25
CA GLY A 209 0.43 9.55 1.83
C GLY A 209 0.21 8.35 2.77
N ALA A 210 -0.73 8.42 3.71
CA ALA A 210 -1.03 7.34 4.64
C ALA A 210 -2.54 7.13 4.85
N ALA A 211 -2.91 5.92 5.27
CA ALA A 211 -4.24 5.54 5.76
C ALA A 211 -4.08 4.67 7.02
N MET A 212 -5.18 4.44 7.72
CA MET A 212 -5.19 3.61 8.93
C MET A 212 -6.51 2.85 9.07
N THR A 213 -6.47 1.63 9.57
CA THR A 213 -7.65 0.85 9.95
C THR A 213 -7.46 0.29 11.36
N LEU A 214 -8.51 0.34 12.18
CA LEU A 214 -8.56 -0.42 13.44
C LEU A 214 -9.45 -1.63 13.24
N GLY A 215 -8.97 -2.81 13.62
CA GLY A 215 -9.72 -4.06 13.60
C GLY A 215 -10.07 -4.52 15.02
N PHE A 216 -11.34 -4.82 15.25
CA PHE A 216 -11.91 -5.27 16.52
C PHE A 216 -12.44 -6.68 16.33
N LEU A 217 -11.65 -7.69 16.71
CA LEU A 217 -11.99 -9.11 16.54
C LEU A 217 -12.50 -9.67 17.86
N GLY A 218 -13.76 -10.09 17.88
CA GLY A 218 -14.35 -10.80 19.01
C GLY A 218 -13.76 -12.21 19.19
N PRO A 219 -14.28 -12.99 20.15
CA PRO A 219 -13.88 -14.37 20.40
C PRO A 219 -13.87 -15.22 19.12
N CYS A 220 -12.72 -15.85 18.83
CA CYS A 220 -12.49 -16.60 17.58
C CYS A 220 -12.75 -15.82 16.27
N GLY A 221 -12.73 -14.48 16.29
CA GLY A 221 -12.89 -13.63 15.12
C GLY A 221 -11.70 -13.71 14.16
N MET A 222 -11.95 -13.54 12.86
CA MET A 222 -10.93 -13.60 11.82
C MET A 222 -11.20 -12.52 10.77
N ASN A 223 -10.22 -11.65 10.51
CA ASN A 223 -10.17 -10.89 9.26
C ASN A 223 -9.74 -11.86 8.16
N THR A 224 -10.61 -12.12 7.18
CA THR A 224 -10.41 -13.21 6.21
C THR A 224 -9.24 -12.93 5.26
N ALA A 225 -8.74 -13.96 4.57
CA ALA A 225 -7.61 -13.83 3.66
C ALA A 225 -7.86 -12.74 2.60
N HIS A 226 -7.06 -11.68 2.65
CA HIS A 226 -7.22 -10.47 1.84
C HIS A 226 -5.86 -9.92 1.38
N VAL A 227 -5.92 -8.92 0.49
CA VAL A 227 -4.75 -8.23 -0.05
C VAL A 227 -5.01 -6.73 -0.18
N HIS A 228 -3.97 -5.93 0.12
CA HIS A 228 -3.94 -4.49 -0.12
C HIS A 228 -3.20 -4.20 -1.42
N ASN A 229 -3.94 -3.91 -2.50
CA ASN A 229 -3.37 -3.82 -3.85
C ASN A 229 -2.44 -2.60 -4.03
N ARG A 230 -2.60 -1.55 -3.20
CA ARG A 230 -1.96 -0.23 -3.36
C ARG A 230 -1.13 0.22 -2.15
N ALA A 231 -1.01 -0.60 -1.11
CA ALA A 231 -0.22 -0.29 0.09
C ALA A 231 0.44 -1.52 0.71
N THR A 232 1.57 -1.30 1.36
CA THR A 232 2.12 -2.16 2.43
C THR A 232 1.38 -1.85 3.73
N GLU A 233 1.13 -2.87 4.55
CA GLU A 233 0.56 -2.73 5.89
C GLU A 233 1.62 -2.94 6.98
N LEU A 234 1.53 -2.12 8.03
CA LEU A 234 2.16 -2.34 9.33
C LEU A 234 1.05 -2.60 10.37
N ASN A 235 0.95 -3.83 10.86
CA ASN A 235 -0.12 -4.29 11.74
C ASN A 235 0.40 -4.42 13.18
N VAL A 236 -0.14 -3.65 14.12
CA VAL A 236 0.25 -3.67 15.55
C VAL A 236 -0.91 -4.17 16.40
N ILE A 237 -0.68 -5.15 17.26
CA ILE A 237 -1.68 -5.63 18.22
C ILE A 237 -1.74 -4.68 19.42
N VAL A 238 -2.92 -4.22 19.82
CA VAL A 238 -3.10 -3.29 20.97
C VAL A 238 -4.00 -3.84 22.08
N LYS A 239 -4.68 -4.98 21.84
CA LYS A 239 -5.38 -5.78 22.86
C LYS A 239 -5.33 -7.24 22.47
N GLY A 240 -5.05 -8.13 23.43
CA GLY A 240 -5.03 -9.58 23.21
C GLY A 240 -3.84 -10.06 22.37
N ARG A 241 -4.03 -11.16 21.65
CA ARG A 241 -3.04 -11.71 20.71
C ARG A 241 -3.75 -12.15 19.42
N LEU A 242 -3.05 -12.10 18.29
CA LEU A 242 -3.57 -12.58 17.00
C LEU A 242 -2.59 -13.56 16.37
N VAL A 243 -3.12 -14.55 15.64
CA VAL A 243 -2.34 -15.36 14.71
C VAL A 243 -2.37 -14.66 13.36
N THR A 244 -1.21 -14.20 12.89
CA THR A 244 -1.03 -13.71 11.53
C THR A 244 -0.54 -14.84 10.64
N ASN A 245 -0.98 -14.87 9.38
CA ASN A 245 -0.51 -15.84 8.38
C ASN A 245 -0.57 -15.18 7.00
N PHE A 246 0.53 -15.22 6.25
CA PHE A 246 0.61 -14.55 4.96
C PHE A 246 1.54 -15.25 3.95
N VAL A 247 1.25 -15.04 2.67
CA VAL A 247 2.09 -15.46 1.54
C VAL A 247 2.46 -14.24 0.70
N VAL A 248 3.75 -14.14 0.34
CA VAL A 248 4.30 -12.98 -0.36
C VAL A 248 4.23 -13.17 -1.88
N GLU A 249 4.83 -14.24 -2.39
CA GLU A 249 4.84 -14.59 -3.81
C GLU A 249 5.01 -16.10 -4.03
N ASN A 250 4.86 -16.54 -5.28
CA ASN A 250 4.93 -17.96 -5.66
C ASN A 250 6.30 -18.57 -5.35
N GLY A 251 6.31 -19.78 -4.78
CA GLY A 251 7.53 -20.53 -4.47
C GLY A 251 8.16 -20.22 -3.12
N LEU A 252 7.52 -19.39 -2.29
CA LEU A 252 7.86 -19.18 -0.88
C LEU A 252 6.85 -19.90 0.03
N ASP A 253 7.34 -20.37 1.18
CA ASP A 253 6.49 -20.94 2.22
C ASP A 253 5.64 -19.84 2.92
N PRO A 254 4.42 -20.14 3.37
CA PRO A 254 3.62 -19.22 4.18
C PRO A 254 4.33 -18.87 5.50
N ILE A 255 4.27 -17.59 5.86
CA ILE A 255 4.83 -17.07 7.12
C ILE A 255 3.69 -16.93 8.13
N ALA A 256 3.79 -17.64 9.25
CA ALA A 256 2.79 -17.62 10.32
C ALA A 256 3.43 -17.27 11.68
N ASN A 257 2.75 -16.41 12.44
CA ASN A 257 3.22 -15.92 13.74
C ASN A 257 2.06 -15.87 14.74
N THR A 258 2.33 -16.15 16.02
CA THR A 258 1.46 -15.69 17.11
C THR A 258 2.01 -14.35 17.60
N MET A 259 1.21 -13.30 17.44
CA MET A 259 1.56 -11.91 17.74
C MET A 259 0.92 -11.50 19.06
N GLU A 260 1.73 -11.17 20.05
CA GLU A 260 1.29 -10.68 21.36
C GLU A 260 1.01 -9.16 21.32
N THR A 261 0.34 -8.63 22.35
CA THR A 261 0.10 -7.19 22.49
C THR A 261 1.40 -6.37 22.38
N TYR A 262 1.33 -5.27 21.62
CA TYR A 262 2.42 -4.35 21.24
C TYR A 262 3.50 -4.93 20.31
N GLN A 263 3.29 -6.12 19.73
CA GLN A 263 4.11 -6.61 18.62
C GLN A 263 3.55 -6.14 17.27
N MET A 264 4.45 -6.03 16.27
CA MET A 264 4.13 -5.57 14.91
C MET A 264 4.48 -6.62 13.86
N SER A 265 3.55 -6.89 12.95
CA SER A 265 3.78 -7.60 11.68
C SER A 265 3.88 -6.60 10.52
N VAL A 266 4.57 -6.98 9.44
CA VAL A 266 4.59 -6.26 8.17
C VAL A 266 4.03 -7.16 7.08
N PHE A 267 3.03 -6.67 6.35
CA PHE A 267 2.49 -7.34 5.16
C PHE A 267 2.89 -6.53 3.93
N PRO A 268 3.81 -7.03 3.08
CA PRO A 268 4.21 -6.35 1.86
C PRO A 268 3.02 -6.05 0.94
N GLN A 269 3.07 -4.93 0.21
CA GLN A 269 2.05 -4.61 -0.79
C GLN A 269 1.82 -5.79 -1.74
N GLY A 270 0.56 -6.21 -1.91
CA GLY A 270 0.19 -7.34 -2.75
C GLY A 270 0.30 -8.73 -2.09
N ALA A 271 0.84 -8.84 -0.87
CA ALA A 271 0.85 -10.11 -0.13
C ALA A 271 -0.57 -10.48 0.34
N ILE A 272 -0.94 -11.76 0.23
CA ILE A 272 -2.19 -12.27 0.79
C ILE A 272 -1.96 -12.56 2.27
N HIS A 273 -2.77 -11.98 3.15
CA HIS A 273 -2.61 -12.06 4.60
C HIS A 273 -3.96 -12.20 5.32
N GLN A 274 -3.91 -12.60 6.58
CA GLN A 274 -5.05 -12.69 7.49
C GLN A 274 -4.61 -12.49 8.95
N GLU A 275 -5.58 -12.10 9.78
CA GLU A 275 -5.44 -12.01 11.23
C GLU A 275 -6.58 -12.80 11.89
N PHE A 276 -6.22 -13.70 12.80
CA PHE A 276 -7.16 -14.56 13.52
C PHE A 276 -6.97 -14.43 15.03
N ASN A 277 -8.05 -14.17 15.76
CA ASN A 277 -8.07 -14.19 17.22
C ASN A 277 -8.17 -15.64 17.74
N PRO A 278 -7.14 -16.21 18.38
CA PRO A 278 -7.14 -17.61 18.84
C PRO A 278 -7.81 -17.81 20.22
N ASP A 279 -8.41 -16.76 20.81
CA ASP A 279 -8.93 -16.75 22.17
C ASP A 279 -10.43 -16.45 22.28
N CYS A 280 -10.92 -16.59 23.52
CA CYS A 280 -12.32 -16.44 23.89
C CYS A 280 -12.65 -15.01 24.38
N GLU A 281 -11.75 -14.07 24.12
CA GLU A 281 -11.74 -12.68 24.58
C GLU A 281 -11.47 -11.78 23.36
N ASP A 282 -11.92 -10.52 23.34
CA ASP A 282 -11.69 -9.67 22.16
C ASP A 282 -10.23 -9.23 22.01
N ALA A 283 -9.75 -9.24 20.77
CA ALA A 283 -8.47 -8.70 20.35
C ALA A 283 -8.67 -7.45 19.48
N VAL A 284 -7.70 -6.53 19.51
CA VAL A 284 -7.73 -5.28 18.71
C VAL A 284 -6.38 -5.06 18.07
N PHE A 285 -6.38 -4.68 16.79
CA PHE A 285 -5.18 -4.31 16.04
C PHE A 285 -5.31 -2.95 15.35
N VAL A 286 -4.16 -2.34 15.06
CA VAL A 286 -4.01 -1.09 14.30
C VAL A 286 -3.19 -1.39 13.05
N ALA A 287 -3.79 -1.22 11.88
CA ALA A 287 -3.16 -1.35 10.57
C ALA A 287 -2.82 0.04 10.01
N GLY A 288 -1.53 0.31 9.78
CA GLY A 288 -1.04 1.53 9.13
C GLY A 288 -0.59 1.28 7.70
N PHE A 289 -1.02 2.13 6.77
CA PHE A 289 -0.77 1.96 5.33
C PHE A 289 0.06 3.09 4.75
N ASN A 290 0.96 2.79 3.81
CA ASN A 290 1.76 3.78 3.06
C ASN A 290 1.04 4.37 1.82
N ASN A 291 -0.29 4.33 1.81
CA ASN A 291 -1.13 4.96 0.80
C ASN A 291 -2.44 5.44 1.44
N VAL A 292 -2.97 6.58 0.97
CA VAL A 292 -4.27 7.14 1.43
C VAL A 292 -5.47 6.32 0.93
N ASP A 293 -5.26 5.50 -0.09
CA ASP A 293 -6.19 4.51 -0.62
C ASP A 293 -5.43 3.17 -0.78
N PRO A 294 -5.38 2.32 0.27
CA PRO A 294 -4.66 1.05 0.21
C PRO A 294 -5.30 0.03 -0.75
N GLY A 295 -6.60 0.19 -1.04
CA GLY A 295 -7.45 -0.86 -1.63
C GLY A 295 -7.60 -2.06 -0.70
N VAL A 296 -8.67 -2.84 -0.85
CA VAL A 296 -8.80 -4.14 -0.19
C VAL A 296 -9.53 -5.09 -1.12
N GLU A 297 -8.96 -6.27 -1.32
CA GLU A 297 -9.56 -7.35 -2.09
C GLU A 297 -9.56 -8.61 -1.24
N GLN A 298 -10.75 -9.19 -1.05
CA GLN A 298 -10.94 -10.41 -0.27
C GLN A 298 -10.78 -11.61 -1.20
N VAL A 299 -9.77 -12.45 -0.94
CA VAL A 299 -9.22 -13.36 -1.96
C VAL A 299 -10.24 -14.39 -2.44
N ALA A 300 -10.99 -15.01 -1.53
CA ALA A 300 -12.00 -16.00 -1.91
C ALA A 300 -13.15 -15.35 -2.71
N GLN A 301 -13.66 -14.22 -2.23
CA GLN A 301 -14.76 -13.49 -2.82
C GLN A 301 -14.38 -13.02 -4.23
N ALA A 302 -13.18 -12.46 -4.41
CA ALA A 302 -12.68 -12.03 -5.71
C ALA A 302 -12.45 -13.22 -6.66
N PHE A 303 -11.78 -14.28 -6.19
CA PHE A 303 -11.50 -15.48 -6.98
C PHE A 303 -12.78 -16.14 -7.48
N PHE A 304 -13.75 -16.43 -6.60
CA PHE A 304 -14.99 -17.05 -7.00
C PHE A 304 -15.91 -16.10 -7.80
N ASN A 305 -15.75 -14.78 -7.70
CA ASN A 305 -16.47 -13.82 -8.56
C ASN A 305 -15.91 -13.72 -9.99
N LEU A 306 -14.80 -14.41 -10.31
CA LEU A 306 -14.38 -14.63 -11.69
C LEU A 306 -15.42 -15.49 -12.44
N ARG A 307 -15.34 -15.45 -13.78
CA ARG A 307 -16.21 -16.27 -14.65
C ARG A 307 -16.14 -17.75 -14.24
N PRO A 308 -17.28 -18.49 -14.16
CA PRO A 308 -17.30 -19.88 -13.72
C PRO A 308 -16.34 -20.81 -14.50
N ASP A 309 -16.17 -20.59 -15.80
CA ASP A 309 -15.26 -21.39 -16.63
C ASP A 309 -13.78 -21.13 -16.32
N VAL A 310 -13.42 -19.89 -15.97
CA VAL A 310 -12.07 -19.52 -15.50
C VAL A 310 -11.80 -20.10 -14.11
N VAL A 311 -12.78 -20.04 -13.21
CA VAL A 311 -12.67 -20.64 -11.86
C VAL A 311 -12.49 -22.14 -11.95
N SER A 312 -13.35 -22.85 -12.71
CA SER A 312 -13.24 -24.29 -12.92
C SER A 312 -11.87 -24.67 -13.51
N ALA A 313 -11.43 -23.99 -14.57
CA ALA A 313 -10.11 -24.24 -15.17
C ALA A 313 -8.95 -24.02 -14.18
N THR A 314 -9.05 -23.02 -13.30
CA THR A 314 -8.02 -22.74 -12.27
C THR A 314 -7.99 -23.79 -11.16
N LEU A 315 -9.13 -24.45 -10.90
CA LEU A 315 -9.28 -25.52 -9.90
C LEU A 315 -9.02 -26.94 -10.45
N GLY A 316 -8.51 -27.06 -11.70
CA GLY A 316 -8.19 -28.33 -12.34
C GLY A 316 -9.24 -28.85 -13.34
N GLY A 317 -10.34 -28.12 -13.53
CA GLY A 317 -11.40 -28.43 -14.50
C GLY A 317 -12.51 -29.34 -13.97
N VAL A 318 -13.31 -29.86 -14.91
CA VAL A 318 -14.57 -30.59 -14.63
C VAL A 318 -14.38 -31.96 -13.95
N GLN A 319 -13.13 -32.42 -13.77
CA GLN A 319 -12.83 -33.65 -13.02
C GLN A 319 -12.64 -33.42 -11.52
N THR A 320 -12.54 -32.16 -11.06
CA THR A 320 -12.35 -31.83 -9.64
C THR A 320 -13.55 -31.11 -9.03
N ILE A 321 -14.20 -30.17 -9.73
CA ILE A 321 -15.38 -29.40 -9.24
C ILE A 321 -16.31 -29.02 -10.42
N ASP A 322 -17.62 -29.24 -10.30
CA ASP A 322 -18.60 -28.82 -11.32
C ASP A 322 -19.00 -27.33 -11.19
N GLY A 323 -19.47 -26.74 -12.29
CA GLY A 323 -19.96 -25.36 -12.30
C GLY A 323 -21.15 -25.12 -11.36
N ALA A 324 -22.01 -26.13 -11.14
CA ALA A 324 -23.09 -26.06 -10.16
C ALA A 324 -22.55 -25.94 -8.71
N ASP A 325 -21.48 -26.66 -8.39
CA ASP A 325 -20.84 -26.65 -7.09
C ASP A 325 -20.24 -25.28 -6.78
N LEU A 326 -19.65 -24.61 -7.79
CA LEU A 326 -19.13 -23.25 -7.69
C LEU A 326 -20.23 -22.22 -7.35
N GLU A 327 -21.40 -22.31 -7.99
CA GLU A 327 -22.55 -21.46 -7.64
C GLU A 327 -23.10 -21.74 -6.24
N SER A 328 -22.97 -22.98 -5.76
CA SER A 328 -23.29 -23.32 -4.38
C SER A 328 -22.26 -22.71 -3.41
N PHE A 329 -20.97 -22.79 -3.72
CA PHE A 329 -19.88 -22.34 -2.85
C PHE A 329 -19.88 -20.82 -2.65
N ARG A 330 -20.16 -20.05 -3.71
CA ARG A 330 -20.27 -18.57 -3.66
C ARG A 330 -21.17 -18.07 -2.52
N LYS A 331 -22.28 -18.76 -2.25
CA LYS A 331 -23.26 -18.39 -1.22
C LYS A 331 -22.79 -18.66 0.21
N HIS A 332 -21.69 -19.40 0.38
CA HIS A 332 -21.13 -19.82 1.66
C HIS A 332 -19.81 -19.11 2.01
N ILE A 333 -19.24 -18.32 1.08
CA ILE A 333 -18.07 -17.47 1.37
C ILE A 333 -18.50 -16.42 2.42
N PRO A 334 -17.81 -16.33 3.57
CA PRO A 334 -18.20 -15.42 4.63
C PRO A 334 -17.96 -13.95 4.26
N ALA A 335 -18.48 -13.04 5.10
CA ALA A 335 -18.07 -11.63 5.06
C ALA A 335 -16.58 -11.48 5.45
N ASN A 336 -16.00 -10.33 5.10
CA ASN A 336 -14.63 -9.90 5.37
C ASN A 336 -14.13 -10.21 6.79
N ILE A 337 -15.03 -10.15 7.78
CA ILE A 337 -14.74 -10.54 9.16
C ILE A 337 -15.64 -11.71 9.56
N ALA A 338 -15.03 -12.87 9.72
CA ALA A 338 -15.71 -14.16 9.90
C ALA A 338 -15.43 -14.75 11.29
N LEU A 339 -16.23 -15.75 11.67
CA LEU A 339 -15.80 -16.70 12.69
C LEU A 339 -14.69 -17.58 12.09
N GLY A 340 -13.58 -17.71 12.81
CA GLY A 340 -12.38 -18.42 12.39
C GLY A 340 -12.47 -19.94 12.50
N ILE A 341 -11.37 -20.57 12.94
CA ILE A 341 -11.21 -22.03 12.89
C ILE A 341 -12.02 -22.77 13.96
N ASP A 342 -12.55 -23.93 13.59
CA ASP A 342 -13.48 -24.69 14.44
C ASP A 342 -12.86 -25.15 15.78
N ALA A 343 -11.54 -25.33 15.83
CA ALA A 343 -10.83 -25.66 17.08
C ALA A 343 -10.99 -24.57 18.14
N CYS A 344 -10.98 -23.29 17.73
CA CYS A 344 -11.24 -22.16 18.64
C CYS A 344 -12.73 -22.10 19.00
N LEU A 345 -13.63 -22.26 18.02
CA LEU A 345 -15.07 -22.25 18.27
C LEU A 345 -15.46 -23.32 19.31
N ASN A 346 -14.89 -24.52 19.21
CA ASN A 346 -15.05 -25.58 20.20
C ASN A 346 -14.45 -25.21 21.57
N LYS A 347 -13.22 -24.68 21.62
CA LYS A 347 -12.55 -24.18 22.85
C LYS A 347 -13.41 -23.15 23.59
N CYS A 348 -14.04 -22.24 22.85
CA CYS A 348 -14.81 -21.12 23.39
C CYS A 348 -16.33 -21.37 23.48
N GLY A 349 -16.81 -22.58 23.17
CA GLY A 349 -18.23 -22.94 23.22
C GLY A 349 -19.12 -22.25 22.17
N ILE A 350 -18.53 -21.67 21.12
CA ILE A 350 -19.23 -20.87 20.10
C ILE A 350 -19.82 -21.81 19.05
N LYS A 351 -21.15 -21.79 18.91
CA LYS A 351 -21.84 -22.60 17.88
C LYS A 351 -21.76 -21.93 16.52
N ARG A 352 -21.09 -22.57 15.56
CA ARG A 352 -21.27 -22.31 14.12
C ARG A 352 -22.65 -22.83 13.68
N ASN A 353 -23.29 -22.18 12.71
CA ASN A 353 -24.43 -22.82 12.02
C ASN A 353 -23.98 -24.16 11.44
N ALA A 354 -24.87 -25.16 11.42
CA ALA A 354 -24.52 -26.54 11.07
C ALA A 354 -23.69 -26.63 9.79
N LYS A 355 -22.54 -27.32 9.88
CA LYS A 355 -21.78 -27.73 8.70
C LYS A 355 -22.67 -28.67 7.88
N ARG A 356 -22.91 -28.34 6.61
CA ARG A 356 -23.19 -29.37 5.61
C ARG A 356 -21.86 -30.02 5.26
N ASP A 357 -21.89 -31.31 4.99
CA ASP A 357 -20.68 -32.01 4.55
C ASP A 357 -20.25 -31.44 3.19
N LEU A 358 -18.94 -31.32 2.95
CA LEU A 358 -18.44 -31.01 1.60
C LEU A 358 -18.78 -32.16 0.64
N ASN A 359 -18.92 -33.39 1.12
CA ASN A 359 -19.42 -34.52 0.33
C ASN A 359 -20.91 -34.40 -0.06
N GLU A 360 -21.72 -33.62 0.68
CA GLU A 360 -23.09 -33.26 0.24
C GLU A 360 -23.08 -32.21 -0.88
N ILE A 361 -21.93 -31.53 -1.09
CA ILE A 361 -21.77 -30.45 -2.07
C ILE A 361 -21.09 -30.94 -3.35
N PHE A 362 -20.04 -31.77 -3.24
CA PHE A 362 -19.27 -32.29 -4.40
C PHE A 362 -19.72 -33.68 -4.89
N GLY A 363 -20.74 -34.27 -4.23
CA GLY A 363 -21.13 -35.67 -4.45
C GLY A 363 -20.14 -36.67 -3.83
N ALA A 364 -20.64 -37.87 -3.53
CA ALA A 364 -19.74 -38.97 -3.18
C ALA A 364 -19.01 -39.44 -4.45
N PRO A 365 -17.72 -39.82 -4.37
CA PRO A 365 -17.03 -40.43 -5.51
C PRO A 365 -17.76 -41.72 -5.92
N GLU A 366 -18.14 -41.82 -7.19
CA GLU A 366 -18.62 -43.08 -7.75
C GLU A 366 -17.47 -44.09 -7.74
N ASN A 367 -17.70 -45.25 -7.09
CA ASN A 367 -16.72 -46.36 -6.97
C ASN A 367 -16.70 -47.25 -8.22
#